data_AF-A0A3P9AVB7-F1
#
_entry.id   AF-A0A3P9AVB7-F1
#
_cell.length_a   1.000
_cell.length_b   1.000
_cell.length_c   1.000
_cell.angle_alpha   90.00
_cell.angle_beta   90.00
_cell.angle_gamma   90.00
#
_symmetry.space_group_name_H-M   'P 1'
#
loop_
_entity.id
_entity.type
_entity.pdbx_description
1 polymer ?
#
loop_
_entity_poly.entity_id
_entity_poly.type
_entity_poly.pdbx_seq_one_letter_code
_entity_poly.pdbx_strand_id
1 'polypeptide(L)' 'MLILWFWFRVYWNSGEPNGGRNENCGEIKTYDSEKSWNDESCSNEKFWICEKRAECPLYKQHTV' A
#
# COMPACT_ATOMS: atom_id res chain seq x y z
N MET A 1 5.99 -30.38 -8.53
CA MET A 1 4.99 -29.29 -8.40
C MET A 1 5.63 -28.12 -7.68
N LEU A 2 6.33 -27.27 -8.42
CA LEU A 2 6.95 -26.04 -7.91
C LEU A 2 6.35 -24.90 -8.72
N ILE A 3 5.21 -24.38 -8.26
CA ILE A 3 4.63 -23.15 -8.80
C ILE A 3 4.24 -22.31 -7.58
N LEU A 4 4.59 -21.01 -7.62
CA LEU A 4 3.98 -19.91 -6.85
C LEU A 4 4.51 -19.50 -5.46
N TRP A 5 5.77 -19.79 -5.07
CA TRP A 5 6.30 -19.26 -3.79
C TRP A 5 7.06 -17.91 -3.92
N PHE A 6 7.24 -17.40 -5.15
CA PHE A 6 8.12 -16.25 -5.40
C PHE A 6 7.44 -14.91 -5.70
N TRP A 7 6.09 -14.83 -5.67
CA TRP A 7 5.40 -13.67 -6.29
C TRP A 7 4.46 -12.87 -5.40
N PHE A 8 4.34 -13.17 -4.10
CA PHE A 8 3.61 -12.31 -3.18
C PHE A 8 4.60 -11.69 -2.19
N ARG A 9 5.13 -10.50 -2.55
CA ARG A 9 5.83 -9.69 -1.56
C ARG A 9 4.79 -9.17 -0.57
N VAL A 10 4.89 -9.66 0.66
CA VAL A 10 4.04 -9.26 1.77
C VAL A 10 4.80 -8.22 2.60
N TYR A 11 4.19 -7.04 2.77
CA TYR A 11 4.80 -5.89 3.43
C TYR A 11 4.22 -5.64 4.85
N TRP A 12 3.45 -6.58 5.39
CA TRP A 12 3.01 -6.55 6.79
C TRP A 12 4.20 -6.45 7.73
N ASN A 13 4.04 -5.60 8.74
CA ASN A 13 4.90 -5.62 9.90
C ASN A 13 4.80 -6.97 10.62
N SER A 14 5.83 -7.32 11.39
CA SER A 14 5.84 -8.58 12.11
C SER A 14 4.67 -8.66 13.09
N GLY A 15 3.81 -9.66 12.92
CA GLY A 15 2.61 -9.86 13.74
C GLY A 15 1.32 -9.33 13.12
N GLU A 16 1.40 -8.58 12.01
CA GLU A 16 0.24 -8.02 11.32
C GLU A 16 -0.21 -8.89 10.11
N PRO A 17 -1.49 -8.84 9.72
CA PRO A 17 -2.58 -8.09 10.36
C PRO A 17 -3.11 -8.79 11.62
N ASN A 18 -3.49 -8.03 12.66
CA ASN A 18 -3.87 -8.59 13.97
C ASN A 18 -5.23 -8.15 14.53
N GLY A 19 -5.88 -7.14 13.97
CA GLY A 19 -7.03 -6.46 14.60
C GLY A 19 -8.42 -7.02 14.24
N GLY A 20 -8.49 -8.08 13.44
CA GLY A 20 -9.71 -8.86 13.21
C GLY A 20 -10.86 -8.03 12.61
N ARG A 21 -11.89 -7.72 13.40
CA ARG A 21 -13.05 -6.90 12.99
C ARG A 21 -12.98 -5.43 13.40
N ASN A 22 -11.92 -5.04 14.11
CA ASN A 22 -11.80 -3.71 14.70
C ASN A 22 -10.81 -2.82 13.92
N GLU A 23 -9.85 -3.43 13.24
CA GLU A 23 -8.81 -2.74 12.47
C GLU A 23 -8.84 -3.26 11.03
N ASN A 24 -9.40 -2.45 10.13
CA ASN A 24 -9.72 -2.90 8.76
C ASN A 24 -9.30 -1.90 7.69
N CYS A 25 -8.55 -0.86 8.07
CA CYS A 25 -7.89 0.05 7.15
C CYS A 25 -6.38 -0.18 7.20
N GLY A 26 -5.69 -0.07 6.07
CA GLY A 26 -4.24 -0.25 6.00
C GLY A 26 -3.49 1.06 6.24
N GLU A 27 -2.43 1.02 7.02
CA GLU A 27 -1.48 2.12 7.17
C GLU A 27 -0.03 1.66 6.98
N ILE A 28 0.86 2.61 6.71
CA ILE A 28 2.31 2.43 6.85
C ILE A 28 2.69 2.98 8.22
N LYS A 29 2.90 2.09 9.20
CA LYS A 29 3.10 2.46 10.62
C LYS A 29 4.45 3.15 10.85
N THR A 30 5.45 2.80 10.06
CA THR A 30 6.84 3.26 10.12
C THR A 30 7.34 3.54 8.70
N TYR A 31 7.75 4.78 8.43
CA TYR A 31 8.10 5.23 7.08
C TYR A 31 9.46 4.74 6.57
N ASP A 32 10.32 4.22 7.45
CA ASP A 32 11.71 3.84 7.16
C ASP A 32 11.93 2.32 7.04
N SER A 33 10.86 1.52 7.08
CA SER A 33 10.92 0.06 6.97
C SER A 33 10.05 -0.46 5.84
N GLU A 34 10.57 -1.41 5.04
CA GLU A 34 9.78 -2.06 3.98
C GLU A 34 8.62 -2.87 4.57
N LYS A 35 8.79 -3.53 5.71
CA LYS A 35 7.76 -4.36 6.36
C LYS A 35 7.05 -3.55 7.44
N SER A 36 6.17 -2.67 7.02
CA SER A 36 5.55 -1.69 7.92
C SER A 36 4.03 -1.55 7.79
N TRP A 37 3.39 -2.42 6.99
CA TRP A 37 1.94 -2.39 6.92
C TRP A 37 1.33 -2.85 8.24
N ASN A 38 0.31 -2.15 8.67
CA ASN A 38 -0.48 -2.42 9.87
C ASN A 38 -1.95 -2.28 9.49
N ASP A 39 -2.79 -3.21 9.94
CA ASP A 39 -4.22 -2.97 9.98
C ASP A 39 -4.52 -2.04 11.16
N GLU A 40 -5.35 -1.04 10.91
CA GLU A 40 -5.67 0.00 11.88
C GLU A 40 -7.17 0.30 11.84
N SER A 41 -7.70 0.81 12.95
CA SER A 41 -9.08 1.26 13.05
C SER A 41 -9.33 2.40 12.05
N CYS A 42 -10.33 2.20 11.19
CA CYS A 42 -10.67 3.16 10.13
C CYS A 42 -11.16 4.51 10.66
N SER A 43 -11.59 4.59 11.93
CA SER A 43 -12.04 5.85 12.55
C SER A 43 -10.89 6.73 13.03
N ASN A 44 -9.65 6.23 13.05
CA ASN A 44 -8.50 7.02 13.49
C ASN A 44 -8.11 8.04 12.42
N GLU A 45 -8.07 9.32 12.79
CA GLU A 45 -7.63 10.40 11.90
C GLU A 45 -6.11 10.38 11.75
N LYS A 46 -5.62 10.12 10.53
CA LYS A 46 -4.20 10.05 10.19
C LYS A 46 -3.90 10.78 8.88
N PHE A 47 -2.62 11.07 8.64
CA PHE A 47 -2.17 11.50 7.33
C PHE A 47 -2.32 10.38 6.30
N TRP A 48 -2.49 10.75 5.03
CA TRP A 48 -2.77 9.82 3.95
C TRP A 48 -1.96 10.15 2.71
N ILE A 49 -1.72 9.12 1.89
CA ILE A 49 -1.03 9.22 0.61
C ILE A 49 -2.07 9.05 -0.48
N CYS A 50 -2.13 10.00 -1.41
CA CYS A 50 -2.94 9.85 -2.62
C CYS A 50 -2.07 9.33 -3.76
N GLU A 51 -2.59 8.37 -4.52
CA GLU A 51 -2.02 7.99 -5.80
C GLU A 51 -2.96 8.43 -6.91
N LYS A 52 -2.40 9.04 -7.96
CA LYS A 52 -3.12 9.26 -9.22
C LYS A 52 -2.21 8.90 -10.38
N ARG A 53 -2.81 8.47 -11.49
CA ARG A 53 -2.05 8.34 -12.74
C ARG A 53 -1.52 9.71 -13.13
N ALA A 54 -0.23 9.79 -13.46
CA ALA A 54 0.28 10.95 -14.15
C ALA A 54 -0.41 11.01 -15.51
N GLU A 55 -1.11 12.11 -15.78
CA GLU A 55 -1.52 12.42 -17.15
C GLU A 55 -0.24 12.63 -17.96
N CYS A 56 0.00 11.79 -18.96
CA CYS A 56 0.98 12.13 -19.98
C CYS A 56 0.54 13.48 -20.58
N PRO A 57 1.39 14.53 -20.59
CA PRO A 57 1.04 15.74 -21.28
C PRO A 57 0.83 15.38 -22.76
N LEU A 58 -0.41 15.51 -23.26
CA LEU A 58 -0.80 15.29 -24.65
C LEU A 58 -0.17 16.32 -25.64
N TYR A 59 0.93 16.98 -25.27
CA TYR A 59 1.63 17.98 -26.08
C TYR A 59 2.88 17.45 -26.81
N LYS A 60 3.08 16.13 -26.88
CA LYS A 60 4.12 15.56 -27.77
C LYS A 60 3.59 14.57 -28.81
N GLN A 61 2.29 14.59 -29.11
CA GLN A 61 1.72 13.65 -30.07
C GLN A 61 1.21 14.28 -31.37
N HIS A 62 1.30 15.60 -31.56
CA HIS A 62 0.92 16.24 -32.83
C HIS A 62 1.83 17.44 -33.15
N THR A 63 3.03 17.15 -33.65
CA THR A 63 3.68 18.01 -34.65
C THR A 63 4.09 17.07 -35.78
N VAL A 64 3.15 16.86 -36.71
CA VAL A 64 3.47 16.59 -38.12
C VAL A 64 3.98 17.88 -38.74
#